data_AF-A0A7S1DEN0-F1
#
_entry.id   AF-A0A7S1DEN0-F1
#
_cell.length_a   1.000
_cell.length_b   1.000
_cell.length_c   1.000
_cell.angle_alpha   90.00
_cell.angle_beta   90.00
_cell.angle_gamma   90.00
#
_symmetry.space_group_name_H-M   'P 1'
#
loop_
_entity.id
_entity.type
_entity.pdbx_description
1 polymer ?
#
loop_
_entity_poly.entity_id
_entity_poly.type
_entity_poly.pdbx_seq_one_letter_code
_entity_poly.pdbx_strand_id
1 'polypeptide(L)'
;DGIRRLTLLRGERFNTTVNSTGVFINEAQVTTADVEASNGIVHELNAVLLPEFMTKNIVEVARDATYYNFSTLLTALDTAGLTSALEGAGPFTLFAPTNDAFDKLGASVVADLLANTTRLSEILLYHVVGDKILTATRIEEGDLTTLQGENITVTYKGHWFFSYPVLNEHVNVVGFDILANNGVIHVISDVLTPPSADAPGPTVYELAKDSSRLDTLTAALEATGLNDTLNDVAAGPFTVFAPSDRAFEELGNATVEALLNDTARLTEILLYHVVSGSLLREDLSDGTMLTTLNNGNTLEVNIYGFWFWVRYFLNGDTRIFDFNNEATNGVVHLINKVLIPPSDIVAIAETSGFTSLVAALNATNLTSALQGTGPFTVFAPTDDAFASLGTATLDTLFANPSLLSQILLYHVVSGDIRESDLSSGDVNTLQNEPITISRRCFFLFCSRYRLNSDVEFEETDIVATNGVIHSIDEVLIPPSLVGSI
;
A
#
# COMPACT_ATOMS: atom_id res chain seq x y z
N ASP A 1 -59.30 30.02 -19.49
CA ASP A 1 -57.96 29.41 -19.44
C ASP A 1 -57.01 30.26 -18.61
N GLY A 2 -56.54 29.70 -17.49
CA GLY A 2 -55.56 30.37 -16.64
C GLY A 2 -55.33 29.58 -15.36
N ILE A 3 -54.07 29.30 -15.07
CA ILE A 3 -53.68 28.71 -13.79
C ILE A 3 -53.83 29.79 -12.72
N ARG A 4 -54.64 29.56 -11.69
CA ARG A 4 -54.67 30.39 -10.48
C ARG A 4 -54.07 29.59 -9.33
N ARG A 5 -53.48 30.27 -8.35
CA ARG A 5 -52.88 29.63 -7.17
C ARG A 5 -53.75 29.90 -5.96
N LEU A 6 -54.20 28.86 -5.28
CA LEU A 6 -54.91 28.96 -4.00
C LEU A 6 -53.90 28.82 -2.87
N THR A 7 -53.84 29.79 -1.95
CA THR A 7 -52.98 29.72 -0.76
C THR A 7 -53.76 29.09 0.39
N LEU A 8 -53.22 28.03 0.98
CA LEU A 8 -53.77 27.35 2.14
C LEU A 8 -53.44 28.08 3.44
N LEU A 9 -54.11 27.68 4.52
CA LEU A 9 -53.94 28.26 5.84
C LEU A 9 -52.49 28.16 6.36
N ARG A 10 -51.70 27.20 5.86
CA ARG A 10 -50.26 27.03 6.15
C ARG A 10 -49.32 27.65 5.12
N GLY A 11 -49.83 28.43 4.17
CA GLY A 11 -49.03 29.11 3.14
C GLY A 11 -48.69 28.27 1.90
N GLU A 12 -48.91 26.95 1.97
CA GLU A 12 -48.84 26.03 0.82
C GLU A 12 -49.79 26.47 -0.30
N ARG A 13 -49.46 26.09 -1.54
CA ARG A 13 -50.23 26.50 -2.71
C ARG A 13 -50.75 25.29 -3.46
N PHE A 14 -52.03 25.32 -3.83
CA PHE A 14 -52.57 24.43 -4.84
C PHE A 14 -52.62 25.11 -6.19
N ASN A 15 -52.34 24.34 -7.24
CA ASN A 15 -52.51 24.77 -8.62
C ASN A 15 -53.98 24.56 -8.99
N THR A 16 -54.65 25.59 -9.51
CA THR A 16 -55.99 25.41 -10.07
C THR A 16 -55.96 25.55 -11.58
N THR A 17 -56.57 24.59 -12.25
CA THR A 17 -56.64 24.53 -13.72
C THR A 17 -58.10 24.51 -14.15
N VAL A 18 -58.43 25.28 -15.19
CA VAL A 18 -59.76 25.29 -15.80
C VAL A 18 -59.59 24.96 -17.28
N ASN A 19 -60.29 23.94 -17.74
CA ASN A 19 -60.28 23.49 -19.15
C ASN A 19 -61.71 23.09 -19.59
N SER A 20 -61.84 22.52 -20.79
CA SER A 20 -63.13 22.09 -21.34
C SER A 20 -63.80 20.94 -20.59
N THR A 21 -63.09 20.23 -19.71
CA THR A 21 -63.60 19.09 -18.94
C THR A 21 -63.94 19.45 -17.49
N GLY A 22 -63.57 20.64 -17.00
CA GLY A 22 -64.01 21.15 -15.70
C GLY A 22 -62.96 22.01 -14.99
N VAL A 23 -63.15 22.14 -13.68
CA VAL A 23 -62.22 22.82 -12.76
C VAL A 23 -61.45 21.76 -11.97
N PHE A 24 -60.15 21.93 -11.86
CA PHE A 24 -59.25 21.02 -11.15
C PHE A 24 -58.46 21.78 -10.09
N ILE A 25 -58.26 21.15 -8.94
CA ILE A 25 -57.32 21.56 -7.90
C ILE A 25 -56.23 20.48 -7.84
N ASN A 26 -55.02 20.83 -8.24
CA ASN A 26 -53.98 19.90 -8.68
C ASN A 26 -54.56 18.94 -9.75
N GLU A 27 -54.67 17.65 -9.43
CA GLU A 27 -55.24 16.61 -10.29
C GLU A 27 -56.68 16.23 -9.89
N ALA A 28 -57.18 16.73 -8.76
CA ALA A 28 -58.53 16.43 -8.29
C ALA A 28 -59.56 17.33 -9.00
N GLN A 29 -60.56 16.71 -9.63
CA GLN A 29 -61.64 17.42 -10.30
C GLN A 29 -62.69 17.89 -9.29
N VAL A 30 -63.13 19.13 -9.44
CA VAL A 30 -64.30 19.65 -8.73
C VAL A 30 -65.55 18.98 -9.30
N THR A 31 -66.22 18.16 -8.49
CA THR A 31 -67.45 17.45 -8.85
C THR A 31 -68.70 18.28 -8.55
N THR A 32 -68.65 19.05 -7.46
CA THR A 32 -69.71 19.99 -7.06
C THR A 32 -69.06 21.30 -6.66
N ALA A 33 -69.51 22.43 -7.22
CA ALA A 33 -68.98 23.75 -6.93
C ALA A 33 -69.99 24.64 -6.19
N ASP A 34 -69.46 25.65 -5.50
CA ASP A 34 -70.21 26.78 -4.96
C ASP A 34 -71.30 26.41 -3.94
N VAL A 35 -71.01 25.41 -3.09
CA VAL A 35 -71.92 25.05 -1.99
C VAL A 35 -71.74 26.05 -0.86
N GLU A 36 -72.72 26.94 -0.69
CA GLU A 36 -72.68 27.97 0.35
C GLU A 36 -72.78 27.38 1.77
N ALA A 37 -71.92 27.87 2.66
CA ALA A 37 -71.96 27.62 4.09
C ALA A 37 -71.96 28.95 4.85
N SER A 38 -72.43 28.95 6.10
CA SER A 38 -72.53 30.18 6.93
C SER A 38 -71.19 30.91 7.16
N ASN A 39 -70.06 30.25 6.87
CA ASN A 39 -68.71 30.74 7.06
C ASN A 39 -67.79 30.51 5.84
N GLY A 40 -68.33 30.20 4.65
CA GLY A 40 -67.51 29.99 3.46
C GLY A 40 -68.21 29.28 2.31
N ILE A 41 -67.41 28.72 1.42
CA ILE A 41 -67.86 27.95 0.25
C ILE A 41 -67.20 26.57 0.29
N VAL A 42 -67.97 25.53 -0.02
CA VAL A 42 -67.49 24.14 -0.17
C VAL A 42 -67.46 23.78 -1.65
N HIS A 43 -66.34 23.21 -2.08
CA HIS A 43 -66.19 22.54 -3.37
C HIS A 43 -65.91 21.06 -3.11
N GLU A 44 -66.72 20.17 -3.68
CA GLU A 44 -66.52 18.73 -3.60
C GLU A 44 -65.48 18.30 -4.63
N LEU A 45 -64.55 17.45 -4.22
CA LEU A 45 -63.48 16.94 -5.07
C LEU A 45 -63.61 15.43 -5.22
N ASN A 46 -63.28 14.91 -6.40
CA ASN A 46 -63.26 13.45 -6.64
C ASN A 46 -62.05 12.72 -6.01
N ALA A 47 -61.12 13.44 -5.38
CA ALA A 47 -59.92 12.89 -4.76
C ALA A 47 -59.45 13.75 -3.57
N VAL A 48 -58.71 13.11 -2.65
CA VAL A 48 -58.04 13.78 -1.53
C VAL A 48 -56.81 14.53 -2.05
N LEU A 49 -56.69 15.81 -1.70
CA LEU A 49 -55.52 16.61 -2.03
C LEU A 49 -54.34 16.19 -1.14
N LEU A 50 -53.30 15.65 -1.75
CA LEU A 50 -52.02 15.42 -1.09
C LEU A 50 -51.10 16.61 -1.38
N PRO A 51 -50.37 17.15 -0.39
CA PRO A 51 -49.32 18.12 -0.63
C PRO A 51 -48.28 17.55 -1.61
N GLU A 52 -47.74 18.37 -2.51
CA GLU A 52 -46.79 17.92 -3.55
C GLU A 52 -45.53 17.25 -2.95
N PHE A 53 -45.14 17.58 -1.72
CA PHE A 53 -44.02 16.91 -1.03
C PHE A 53 -44.31 15.44 -0.66
N MET A 54 -45.58 15.02 -0.61
CA MET A 54 -45.92 13.62 -0.31
C MET A 54 -45.79 12.69 -1.52
N THR A 55 -45.53 13.21 -2.72
CA THR A 55 -45.38 12.40 -3.93
C THR A 55 -43.94 12.27 -4.40
N LYS A 56 -43.01 13.10 -3.90
CA LYS A 56 -41.61 13.14 -4.33
C LYS A 56 -40.66 12.65 -3.24
N ASN A 57 -39.65 11.87 -3.63
CA ASN A 57 -38.57 11.46 -2.73
C ASN A 57 -37.51 12.56 -2.56
N ILE A 58 -36.57 12.39 -1.62
CA ILE A 58 -35.55 13.39 -1.31
C ILE A 58 -34.67 13.76 -2.52
N VAL A 59 -34.36 12.82 -3.42
CA VAL A 59 -33.54 13.09 -4.61
C VAL A 59 -34.34 13.93 -5.62
N GLU A 60 -35.61 13.60 -5.83
CA GLU A 60 -36.52 14.38 -6.68
C GLU A 60 -36.74 15.78 -6.15
N VAL A 61 -36.93 15.92 -4.83
CA VAL A 61 -37.06 17.22 -4.16
C VAL A 61 -35.77 18.04 -4.29
N ALA A 62 -34.59 17.43 -4.12
CA ALA A 62 -33.31 18.12 -4.33
C ALA A 62 -33.14 18.58 -5.79
N ARG A 63 -33.56 17.75 -6.77
CA ARG A 63 -33.54 18.08 -8.19
C ARG A 63 -34.42 19.28 -8.54
N ASP A 64 -35.59 19.38 -7.90
CA ASP A 64 -36.55 20.47 -8.13
C ASP A 64 -36.23 21.75 -7.32
N ALA A 65 -35.35 21.66 -6.32
CA ALA A 65 -34.94 22.76 -5.44
C ALA A 65 -33.98 23.74 -6.14
N THR A 66 -34.43 24.32 -7.25
CA THR A 66 -33.71 25.30 -8.09
C THR A 66 -33.17 26.53 -7.33
N TYR A 67 -33.76 26.88 -6.19
CA TYR A 67 -33.31 27.98 -5.35
C TYR A 67 -31.95 27.70 -4.68
N TYR A 68 -31.70 26.46 -4.25
CA TYR A 68 -30.48 26.08 -3.51
C TYR A 68 -29.40 25.46 -4.40
N ASN A 69 -29.77 25.01 -5.60
CA ASN A 69 -28.89 24.42 -6.62
C ASN A 69 -27.99 23.29 -6.08
N PHE A 70 -28.52 22.05 -6.11
CA PHE A 70 -27.83 20.84 -5.68
C PHE A 70 -27.18 20.04 -6.82
N SER A 71 -26.86 20.67 -7.95
CA SER A 71 -26.39 19.92 -9.13
C SER A 71 -25.09 19.15 -8.88
N THR A 72 -24.16 19.71 -8.09
CA THR A 72 -22.90 19.04 -7.74
C THR A 72 -23.15 17.85 -6.81
N LEU A 73 -24.04 18.00 -5.81
CA LEU A 73 -24.46 16.91 -4.93
C LEU A 73 -25.13 15.77 -5.72
N LEU A 74 -26.04 16.08 -6.64
CA LEU A 74 -26.74 15.09 -7.46
C LEU A 74 -25.76 14.33 -8.36
N THR A 75 -24.79 15.02 -8.94
CA THR A 75 -23.73 14.40 -9.74
C THR A 75 -22.87 13.47 -8.87
N ALA A 76 -22.49 13.91 -7.67
CA ALA A 76 -21.72 13.11 -6.73
C ALA A 76 -22.47 11.83 -6.30
N LEU A 77 -23.78 11.93 -6.01
CA LEU A 77 -24.64 10.78 -5.69
C LEU A 77 -24.70 9.78 -6.84
N ASP A 78 -24.83 10.26 -8.09
CA ASP A 78 -24.83 9.42 -9.28
C ASP A 78 -23.47 8.74 -9.47
N THR A 79 -22.36 9.46 -9.31
CA THR A 79 -20.98 8.92 -9.40
C THR A 79 -20.70 7.87 -8.34
N ALA A 80 -21.17 8.07 -7.11
CA ALA A 80 -21.04 7.11 -6.01
C ALA A 80 -22.03 5.93 -6.10
N GLY A 81 -23.00 5.97 -7.02
CA GLY A 81 -24.04 4.95 -7.14
C GLY A 81 -25.05 4.93 -5.97
N LEU A 82 -25.20 6.04 -5.25
CA LEU A 82 -26.08 6.14 -4.06
C LEU A 82 -27.49 6.64 -4.39
N THR A 83 -27.74 7.14 -5.61
CA THR A 83 -29.02 7.74 -6.02
C THR A 83 -30.21 6.82 -5.76
N SER A 84 -30.17 5.57 -6.24
CA SER A 84 -31.29 4.63 -6.07
C SER A 84 -31.54 4.24 -4.60
N ALA A 85 -30.51 4.28 -3.75
CA ALA A 85 -30.67 4.01 -2.32
C ALA A 85 -31.45 5.15 -1.64
N LEU A 86 -31.16 6.40 -1.97
CA LEU A 86 -31.83 7.59 -1.43
C LEU A 86 -33.22 7.84 -2.06
N GLU A 87 -33.50 7.31 -3.24
CA GLU A 87 -34.86 7.25 -3.81
C GLU A 87 -35.74 6.17 -3.15
N GLY A 88 -35.11 5.23 -2.43
CA GLY A 88 -35.76 4.11 -1.77
C GLY A 88 -36.61 4.47 -0.54
N ALA A 89 -37.05 3.43 0.17
CA ALA A 89 -37.85 3.60 1.39
C ALA A 89 -37.00 4.22 2.52
N GLY A 90 -37.43 5.36 3.04
CA GLY A 90 -36.84 6.00 4.22
C GLY A 90 -37.46 5.53 5.54
N PRO A 91 -37.37 6.32 6.62
CA PRO A 91 -37.07 7.76 6.60
C PRO A 91 -35.58 8.11 6.48
N PHE A 92 -35.29 9.19 5.75
CA PHE A 92 -33.96 9.81 5.68
C PHE A 92 -33.99 11.26 6.13
N THR A 93 -32.89 11.71 6.73
CA THR A 93 -32.54 13.14 6.85
C THR A 93 -31.28 13.36 6.06
N LEU A 94 -31.37 14.16 4.99
CA LEU A 94 -30.24 14.54 4.15
C LEU A 94 -29.80 15.95 4.53
N PHE A 95 -28.56 16.09 5.02
CA PHE A 95 -27.89 17.38 5.11
C PHE A 95 -27.29 17.70 3.74
N ALA A 96 -28.01 18.46 2.91
CA ALA A 96 -27.62 18.70 1.51
C ALA A 96 -26.69 19.92 1.36
N PRO A 97 -25.41 19.73 0.99
CA PRO A 97 -24.52 20.84 0.67
C PRO A 97 -24.94 21.50 -0.65
N THR A 98 -24.95 22.83 -0.67
CA THR A 98 -25.16 23.60 -1.91
C THR A 98 -23.94 23.51 -2.83
N ASN A 99 -24.06 23.94 -4.09
CA ASN A 99 -22.88 24.05 -4.95
C ASN A 99 -21.80 24.99 -4.36
N ASP A 100 -22.20 26.09 -3.72
CA ASP A 100 -21.26 27.00 -3.04
C ASP A 100 -20.46 26.28 -1.94
N ALA A 101 -21.06 25.29 -1.27
CA ALA A 101 -20.37 24.46 -0.28
C ALA A 101 -19.27 23.60 -0.92
N PHE A 102 -19.53 23.03 -2.10
CA PHE A 102 -18.50 22.31 -2.86
C PHE A 102 -17.43 23.25 -3.43
N ASP A 103 -17.81 24.43 -3.88
CA ASP A 103 -16.86 25.42 -4.44
C ASP A 103 -15.81 25.84 -3.40
N LYS A 104 -16.18 25.90 -2.12
CA LYS A 104 -15.25 26.18 -1.00
C LYS A 104 -14.15 25.12 -0.84
N LEU A 105 -14.38 23.87 -1.25
CA LEU A 105 -13.35 22.83 -1.24
C LEU A 105 -12.29 23.07 -2.32
N GLY A 106 -12.64 23.78 -3.38
CA GLY A 106 -11.80 24.03 -4.54
C GLY A 106 -11.93 22.95 -5.62
N ALA A 107 -11.83 23.38 -6.89
CA ALA A 107 -12.11 22.52 -8.05
C ALA A 107 -11.21 21.27 -8.14
N SER A 108 -9.95 21.35 -7.68
CA SER A 108 -9.03 20.19 -7.66
C SER A 108 -9.53 19.13 -6.68
N VAL A 109 -9.87 19.54 -5.46
CA VAL A 109 -10.33 18.62 -4.41
C VAL A 109 -11.63 17.95 -4.83
N VAL A 110 -12.56 18.71 -5.44
CA VAL A 110 -13.81 18.14 -5.96
C VAL A 110 -13.54 17.12 -7.07
N ALA A 111 -12.59 17.39 -7.98
CA ALA A 111 -12.23 16.45 -9.03
C ALA A 111 -11.60 15.16 -8.46
N ASP A 112 -10.71 15.29 -7.47
CA ASP A 112 -10.07 14.15 -6.80
C ASP A 112 -11.09 13.30 -6.02
N LEU A 113 -12.04 13.95 -5.34
CA LEU A 113 -13.15 13.28 -4.66
C LEU A 113 -14.05 12.52 -5.65
N LEU A 114 -14.38 13.12 -6.80
CA LEU A 114 -15.19 12.46 -7.83
C LEU A 114 -14.47 11.28 -8.49
N ALA A 115 -13.14 11.28 -8.52
CA ALA A 115 -12.34 10.16 -9.02
C ALA A 115 -12.25 8.99 -8.03
N ASN A 116 -12.35 9.24 -6.71
CA ASN A 116 -12.29 8.22 -5.67
C ASN A 116 -13.69 7.88 -5.15
N THR A 117 -14.35 6.90 -5.79
CA THR A 117 -15.73 6.52 -5.48
C THR A 117 -15.92 5.95 -4.06
N THR A 118 -14.90 5.31 -3.47
CA THR A 118 -14.92 4.82 -2.09
C THR A 118 -15.03 5.97 -1.10
N ARG A 119 -14.07 6.91 -1.18
CA ARG A 119 -14.04 8.10 -0.32
C ARG A 119 -15.26 9.00 -0.55
N LEU A 120 -15.70 9.12 -1.79
CA LEU A 120 -16.91 9.86 -2.13
C LEU A 120 -18.16 9.26 -1.46
N SER A 121 -18.29 7.94 -1.49
CA SER A 121 -19.42 7.24 -0.85
C SER A 121 -19.43 7.43 0.65
N GLU A 122 -18.27 7.36 1.31
CA GLU A 122 -18.13 7.61 2.75
C GLU A 122 -18.57 9.04 3.12
N ILE A 123 -18.09 10.04 2.39
CA ILE A 123 -18.47 11.44 2.60
C ILE A 123 -19.97 11.63 2.38
N LEU A 124 -20.54 11.09 1.31
CA LEU A 124 -21.96 11.25 1.00
C LEU A 124 -22.86 10.55 2.03
N LEU A 125 -22.48 9.35 2.50
CA LEU A 125 -23.21 8.65 3.56
C LEU A 125 -23.11 9.38 4.91
N TYR A 126 -22.03 10.11 5.16
CA TYR A 126 -21.89 10.97 6.33
C TYR A 126 -22.86 12.17 6.31
N HIS A 127 -23.42 12.55 5.16
CA HIS A 127 -24.47 13.58 5.08
C HIS A 127 -25.88 13.04 5.35
N VAL A 128 -26.05 11.74 5.55
CA VAL A 128 -27.36 11.10 5.65
C VAL A 128 -27.54 10.45 7.01
N VAL A 129 -28.68 10.72 7.65
CA VAL A 129 -29.12 10.05 8.88
C VAL A 129 -30.33 9.18 8.55
N GLY A 130 -30.35 7.96 9.08
CA GLY A 130 -31.42 6.97 8.88
C GLY A 130 -32.69 7.21 9.71
N ASP A 131 -33.07 8.46 9.91
CA ASP A 131 -34.28 8.88 10.63
C ASP A 131 -34.84 10.18 10.03
N LYS A 132 -36.10 10.53 10.31
CA LYS A 132 -36.73 11.79 9.89
C LYS A 132 -36.67 12.82 11.00
N ILE A 133 -35.74 13.76 10.88
CA ILE A 133 -35.46 14.77 11.90
C ILE A 133 -35.94 16.12 11.40
N LEU A 134 -37.08 16.61 11.91
CA LEU A 134 -37.57 17.97 11.64
C LEU A 134 -37.00 18.96 12.65
N THR A 135 -36.85 20.21 12.23
CA THR A 135 -36.37 21.31 13.07
C THR A 135 -37.30 21.54 14.27
N ALA A 136 -38.61 21.41 14.07
CA ALA A 136 -39.63 21.57 15.12
C ALA A 136 -39.67 20.40 16.13
N THR A 137 -39.22 19.21 15.76
CA THR A 137 -39.05 18.05 16.66
C THR A 137 -37.67 17.99 17.30
N ARG A 138 -36.89 19.07 17.13
CA ARG A 138 -35.49 19.29 17.50
C ARG A 138 -34.52 18.38 16.74
N ILE A 139 -33.72 19.00 15.89
CA ILE A 139 -32.30 18.63 15.86
C ILE A 139 -31.80 18.95 17.28
N GLU A 140 -31.81 17.99 18.20
CA GLU A 140 -31.38 18.24 19.58
C GLU A 140 -29.87 18.52 19.62
N GLU A 141 -29.42 19.29 20.62
CA GLU A 141 -27.99 19.32 20.90
C GLU A 141 -27.54 17.90 21.24
N GLY A 142 -26.47 17.44 20.60
CA GLY A 142 -25.99 16.08 20.73
C GLY A 142 -25.60 15.48 19.40
N ASP A 143 -25.44 14.16 19.41
CA ASP A 143 -24.87 13.42 18.30
C ASP A 143 -25.95 12.75 17.44
N LEU A 144 -25.82 12.88 16.12
CA LEU A 144 -26.62 12.19 15.12
C LEU A 144 -25.75 11.15 14.42
N THR A 145 -26.05 9.86 14.62
CA THR A 145 -25.35 8.79 13.90
C THR A 145 -25.75 8.75 12.43
N THR A 146 -24.76 8.88 11.57
CA THR A 146 -24.94 8.90 10.10
C THR A 146 -25.02 7.48 9.53
N LEU A 147 -25.39 7.36 8.25
CA LEU A 147 -25.35 6.08 7.53
C LEU A 147 -23.92 5.61 7.24
N GLN A 148 -22.91 6.50 7.33
CA GLN A 148 -21.51 6.11 7.28
C GLN A 148 -21.04 5.47 8.60
N GLY A 149 -21.66 5.83 9.73
CA GLY A 149 -21.44 5.23 11.06
C GLY A 149 -20.90 6.20 12.10
N GLU A 150 -20.21 7.27 11.69
CA GLU A 150 -19.75 8.34 12.58
C GLU A 150 -20.87 9.33 12.91
N ASN A 151 -20.67 10.10 13.97
CA ASN A 151 -21.66 11.05 14.49
C ASN A 151 -21.43 12.47 13.93
N ILE A 152 -22.50 13.12 13.50
CA ILE A 152 -22.55 14.58 13.38
C ILE A 152 -22.92 15.16 14.73
N THR A 153 -22.09 16.02 15.29
CA THR A 153 -22.42 16.75 16.52
C THR A 153 -23.18 18.03 16.19
N VAL A 154 -24.38 18.16 16.75
CA VAL A 154 -25.23 19.34 16.61
C VAL A 154 -25.03 20.24 17.81
N THR A 155 -24.68 21.49 17.55
CA THR A 155 -24.62 22.57 18.56
C THR A 155 -25.52 23.72 18.12
N TYR A 156 -25.99 24.54 19.05
CA TYR A 156 -26.71 25.78 18.69
C TYR A 156 -25.84 27.01 18.93
N LYS A 157 -25.74 27.87 17.92
CA LYS A 157 -25.11 29.20 18.04
C LYS A 157 -26.17 30.30 17.97
N GLY A 158 -25.81 31.49 18.47
CA GLY A 158 -26.67 32.68 18.46
C GLY A 158 -27.15 33.11 19.84
N HIS A 159 -28.14 34.00 19.87
CA HIS A 159 -28.71 34.55 21.10
C HIS A 159 -30.07 33.91 21.40
N TRP A 160 -30.58 34.07 22.62
CA TRP A 160 -31.84 33.46 23.08
C TRP A 160 -33.08 33.74 22.20
N PHE A 161 -33.03 34.80 21.38
CA PHE A 161 -34.08 35.15 20.41
C PHE A 161 -33.81 34.68 18.97
N PHE A 162 -32.55 34.38 18.62
CA PHE A 162 -32.12 33.96 17.27
C PHE A 162 -31.01 32.93 17.43
N SER A 163 -31.42 31.66 17.52
CA SER A 163 -30.52 30.52 17.61
C SER A 163 -30.66 29.68 16.34
N TYR A 164 -29.53 29.17 15.85
CA TYR A 164 -29.45 28.33 14.65
C TYR A 164 -28.52 27.15 14.91
N PRO A 165 -28.81 25.97 14.33
CA PRO A 165 -27.98 24.79 14.50
C PRO A 165 -26.71 24.89 13.66
N VAL A 166 -25.62 24.38 14.23
CA VAL A 166 -24.29 24.28 13.63
C VAL A 166 -23.80 22.86 13.84
N LEU A 167 -23.49 22.20 12.73
CA LEU A 167 -23.02 20.82 12.67
C LEU A 167 -21.49 20.81 12.76
N ASN A 168 -20.95 19.88 13.55
CA ASN A 168 -19.52 19.72 13.83
C ASN A 168 -18.83 21.04 14.20
N GLU A 169 -19.54 21.92 14.91
CA GLU A 169 -19.11 23.26 15.34
C GLU A 169 -18.89 24.32 14.25
N HIS A 170 -18.77 23.94 12.97
CA HIS A 170 -18.39 24.87 11.88
C HIS A 170 -19.32 24.89 10.66
N VAL A 171 -20.19 23.89 10.47
CA VAL A 171 -21.09 23.82 9.31
C VAL A 171 -22.47 24.36 9.65
N ASN A 172 -22.90 25.43 8.97
CA ASN A 172 -24.20 26.05 9.27
C ASN A 172 -25.32 25.37 8.49
N VAL A 173 -26.48 25.16 9.13
CA VAL A 173 -27.71 24.82 8.43
C VAL A 173 -28.38 26.11 7.95
N VAL A 174 -28.51 26.28 6.64
CA VAL A 174 -29.00 27.50 5.97
C VAL A 174 -30.40 27.36 5.39
N GLY A 175 -30.95 26.14 5.35
CA GLY A 175 -32.31 25.87 4.91
C GLY A 175 -32.89 24.70 5.70
N PHE A 176 -34.16 24.78 6.07
CA PHE A 176 -34.78 23.88 7.04
C PHE A 176 -36.02 23.19 6.47
N ASP A 177 -36.26 21.97 6.90
CA ASP A 177 -37.53 21.25 6.76
C ASP A 177 -38.06 21.17 5.32
N ILE A 178 -37.18 20.93 4.34
CA ILE A 178 -37.63 20.66 2.97
C ILE A 178 -38.15 19.22 2.92
N LEU A 179 -39.47 19.09 2.94
CA LEU A 179 -40.14 17.79 3.10
C LEU A 179 -40.11 16.96 1.81
N ALA A 180 -39.95 15.65 1.98
CA ALA A 180 -40.13 14.62 0.96
C ALA A 180 -40.97 13.46 1.52
N ASN A 181 -41.41 12.56 0.65
CA ASN A 181 -42.22 11.41 1.05
C ASN A 181 -41.43 10.36 1.84
N ASN A 182 -40.12 10.25 1.58
CA ASN A 182 -39.20 9.31 2.22
C ASN A 182 -38.22 10.00 3.17
N GLY A 183 -38.39 11.30 3.46
CA GLY A 183 -37.45 12.00 4.33
C GLY A 183 -37.63 13.50 4.46
N VAL A 184 -36.54 14.16 4.83
CA VAL A 184 -36.41 15.62 4.93
C VAL A 184 -35.00 16.03 4.50
N ILE A 185 -34.89 17.22 3.89
CA ILE A 185 -33.62 17.83 3.53
C ILE A 185 -33.39 19.08 4.40
N HIS A 186 -32.21 19.16 5.01
CA HIS A 186 -31.67 20.38 5.61
C HIS A 186 -30.50 20.87 4.75
N VAL A 187 -30.54 22.12 4.35
CA VAL A 187 -29.51 22.70 3.47
C VAL A 187 -28.35 23.17 4.33
N ILE A 188 -27.11 22.81 3.97
CA ILE A 188 -25.91 23.18 4.72
C ILE A 188 -24.96 24.05 3.90
N SER A 189 -24.18 24.88 4.58
CA SER A 189 -23.28 25.87 3.94
C SER A 189 -21.94 25.30 3.51
N ASP A 190 -21.55 24.12 3.98
CA ASP A 190 -20.24 23.51 3.81
C ASP A 190 -20.42 21.98 3.69
N VAL A 191 -19.51 21.29 3.01
CA VAL A 191 -19.53 19.83 2.89
C VAL A 191 -19.09 19.23 4.22
N LEU A 192 -19.88 18.32 4.79
CA LEU A 192 -19.52 17.56 5.99
C LEU A 192 -18.45 16.52 5.65
N THR A 193 -17.29 16.64 6.27
CA THR A 193 -16.26 15.60 6.26
C THR A 193 -16.38 14.75 7.53
N PRO A 194 -16.42 13.41 7.41
CA PRO A 194 -16.32 12.57 8.59
C PRO A 194 -14.94 12.80 9.23
N PRO A 195 -14.84 12.78 10.58
CA PRO A 195 -13.55 12.90 11.28
C PRO A 195 -12.48 11.94 10.73
N SER A 196 -12.86 10.74 10.29
CA SER A 196 -11.96 9.79 9.61
C SER A 196 -11.45 10.24 8.23
N ALA A 197 -12.15 11.13 7.51
CA ALA A 197 -11.71 11.65 6.20
C ALA A 197 -10.68 12.77 6.32
N ASP A 198 -10.61 13.45 7.47
CA ASP A 198 -9.59 14.45 7.80
C ASP A 198 -8.44 13.86 8.64
N ALA A 199 -8.63 12.65 9.22
CA ALA A 199 -7.52 11.87 9.72
C ALA A 199 -6.64 11.45 8.51
N PRO A 200 -5.31 11.65 8.56
CA PRO A 200 -4.46 10.96 7.61
C PRO A 200 -4.80 9.47 7.70
N GLY A 201 -5.16 8.85 6.58
CA GLY A 201 -5.36 7.40 6.52
C GLY A 201 -4.15 6.65 7.12
N PRO A 202 -4.28 5.36 7.46
CA PRO A 202 -3.24 4.67 8.20
C PRO A 202 -1.89 4.78 7.51
N THR A 203 -0.83 4.95 8.28
CA THR A 203 0.55 4.84 7.76
C THR A 203 0.83 3.40 7.33
N VAL A 204 1.94 3.18 6.62
CA VAL A 204 2.42 1.84 6.28
C VAL A 204 2.58 0.97 7.52
N TYR A 205 3.08 1.56 8.61
CA TYR A 205 3.20 0.86 9.89
C TYR A 205 1.84 0.52 10.50
N GLU A 206 0.89 1.46 10.51
CA GLU A 206 -0.45 1.23 11.05
C GLU A 206 -1.21 0.16 10.25
N LEU A 207 -1.09 0.16 8.92
CA LEU A 207 -1.63 -0.92 8.07
C LEU A 207 -1.05 -2.29 8.41
N ALA A 208 0.27 -2.36 8.62
CA ALA A 208 0.91 -3.62 9.00
C ALA A 208 0.42 -4.08 10.38
N LYS A 209 0.32 -3.16 11.34
CA LYS A 209 -0.11 -3.42 12.72
C LYS A 209 -1.57 -3.86 12.83
N ASP A 210 -2.46 -3.28 12.02
CA ASP A 210 -3.89 -3.62 12.02
C ASP A 210 -4.19 -4.94 11.27
N SER A 211 -3.20 -5.48 10.55
CA SER A 211 -3.34 -6.72 9.79
C SER A 211 -2.95 -7.94 10.62
N SER A 212 -3.93 -8.79 10.92
CA SER A 212 -3.74 -10.12 11.55
C SER A 212 -2.88 -11.14 10.78
N ARG A 213 -2.27 -10.72 9.66
CA ARG A 213 -1.39 -11.55 8.80
C ARG A 213 0.07 -11.10 8.86
N LEU A 214 0.35 -10.03 9.60
CA LEU A 214 1.64 -9.33 9.65
C LEU A 214 2.11 -9.12 11.09
N ASP A 215 1.66 -9.95 12.03
CA ASP A 215 2.00 -9.81 13.46
C ASP A 215 3.52 -9.96 13.68
N THR A 216 4.14 -10.94 13.00
CA THR A 216 5.57 -11.22 13.06
C THR A 216 6.40 -10.10 12.42
N LEU A 217 5.91 -9.54 11.31
CA LEU A 217 6.56 -8.39 10.67
C LEU A 217 6.52 -7.17 11.59
N THR A 218 5.36 -6.89 12.19
CA THR A 218 5.17 -5.78 13.13
C THR A 218 6.13 -5.91 14.31
N ALA A 219 6.24 -7.10 14.91
CA ALA A 219 7.19 -7.37 15.99
C ALA A 219 8.66 -7.16 15.55
N ALA A 220 9.02 -7.56 14.33
CA ALA A 220 10.36 -7.33 13.78
C ALA A 220 10.66 -5.84 13.54
N LEU A 221 9.68 -5.08 13.06
CA LEU A 221 9.80 -3.62 12.88
C LEU A 221 9.98 -2.91 14.23
N GLU A 222 9.21 -3.29 15.25
CA GLU A 222 9.33 -2.75 16.61
C GLU A 222 10.69 -3.11 17.24
N ALA A 223 11.17 -4.35 17.05
CA ALA A 223 12.47 -4.79 17.58
C ALA A 223 13.66 -4.03 16.97
N THR A 224 13.53 -3.56 15.72
CA THR A 224 14.57 -2.82 15.00
C THR A 224 14.42 -1.30 15.10
N GLY A 225 13.27 -0.80 15.56
CA GLY A 225 12.94 0.63 15.59
C GLY A 225 12.52 1.21 14.22
N LEU A 226 12.42 0.38 13.18
CA LEU A 226 11.98 0.82 11.85
C LEU A 226 10.49 1.21 11.81
N ASN A 227 9.71 0.76 12.79
CA ASN A 227 8.32 1.17 12.98
C ASN A 227 8.17 2.71 13.04
N ASP A 228 9.10 3.41 13.69
CA ASP A 228 9.02 4.88 13.82
C ASP A 228 9.16 5.56 12.45
N THR A 229 10.06 5.07 11.59
CA THR A 229 10.24 5.57 10.23
C THR A 229 9.03 5.27 9.35
N LEU A 230 8.50 4.04 9.42
CA LEU A 230 7.32 3.65 8.62
C LEU A 230 6.01 4.28 9.15
N ASN A 231 6.02 4.83 10.36
CA ASN A 231 4.90 5.58 10.94
C ASN A 231 5.03 7.10 10.77
N ASP A 232 6.19 7.60 10.30
CA ASP A 232 6.35 9.02 9.98
C ASP A 232 5.82 9.30 8.57
N VAL A 233 4.78 10.13 8.50
CA VAL A 233 4.15 10.51 7.22
C VAL A 233 5.13 11.26 6.32
N ALA A 234 6.10 11.98 6.89
CA ALA A 234 7.08 12.75 6.12
C ALA A 234 8.28 11.92 5.65
N ALA A 235 8.47 10.71 6.16
CA ALA A 235 9.60 9.85 5.80
C ALA A 235 9.39 9.11 4.46
N GLY A 236 8.13 8.91 4.07
CA GLY A 236 7.74 8.25 2.82
C GLY A 236 7.71 9.19 1.60
N PRO A 237 7.20 8.72 0.45
CA PRO A 237 6.48 7.45 0.28
C PRO A 237 7.39 6.20 0.23
N PHE A 238 6.88 5.08 0.76
CA PHE A 238 7.53 3.76 0.71
C PHE A 238 6.67 2.71 -0.02
N THR A 239 7.31 1.73 -0.63
CA THR A 239 6.67 0.47 -1.03
C THR A 239 7.27 -0.65 -0.18
N VAL A 240 6.43 -1.29 0.62
CA VAL A 240 6.85 -2.38 1.51
C VAL A 240 6.31 -3.71 0.97
N PHE A 241 7.21 -4.62 0.63
CA PHE A 241 6.86 -6.00 0.32
C PHE A 241 6.77 -6.78 1.64
N ALA A 242 5.59 -6.84 2.24
CA ALA A 242 5.38 -7.34 3.59
C ALA A 242 5.26 -8.88 3.62
N PRO A 243 6.23 -9.61 4.20
CA PRO A 243 6.09 -11.05 4.39
C PRO A 243 4.97 -11.37 5.38
N SER A 244 4.05 -12.25 4.98
CA SER A 244 3.01 -12.74 5.90
C SER A 244 3.59 -13.56 7.05
N ASP A 245 2.83 -13.76 8.13
CA ASP A 245 3.24 -14.64 9.24
C ASP A 245 3.60 -16.05 8.75
N ARG A 246 2.85 -16.58 7.78
CA ARG A 246 3.19 -17.85 7.12
C ARG A 246 4.56 -17.83 6.43
N ALA A 247 4.98 -16.70 5.88
CA ALA A 247 6.29 -16.54 5.26
C ALA A 247 7.41 -16.65 6.30
N PHE A 248 7.21 -16.10 7.50
CA PHE A 248 8.13 -16.27 8.62
C PHE A 248 8.12 -17.70 9.17
N GLU A 249 6.96 -18.35 9.25
CA GLU A 249 6.86 -19.77 9.65
C GLU A 249 7.67 -20.67 8.71
N GLU A 250 7.71 -20.38 7.41
CA GLU A 250 8.50 -21.12 6.43
C GLU A 250 10.02 -21.03 6.67
N LEU A 251 10.53 -20.01 7.38
CA LEU A 251 11.94 -19.94 7.81
C LEU A 251 12.24 -20.88 9.00
N GLY A 252 11.21 -21.28 9.74
CA GLY A 252 11.29 -22.06 10.98
C GLY A 252 11.49 -21.19 12.22
N ASN A 253 10.78 -21.55 13.31
CA ASN A 253 10.73 -20.74 14.54
C ASN A 253 12.10 -20.45 15.16
N ALA A 254 13.03 -21.41 15.13
CA ALA A 254 14.39 -21.20 15.66
C ALA A 254 15.15 -20.12 14.88
N THR A 255 14.96 -20.06 13.56
CA THR A 255 15.55 -19.03 12.70
C THR A 255 14.94 -17.67 12.99
N VAL A 256 13.61 -17.60 13.14
CA VAL A 256 12.90 -16.35 13.48
C VAL A 256 13.36 -15.82 14.84
N GLU A 257 13.46 -16.68 15.85
CA GLU A 257 13.99 -16.30 17.17
C GLU A 257 15.44 -15.82 17.11
N ALA A 258 16.28 -16.46 16.29
CA ALA A 258 17.67 -16.02 16.10
C ALA A 258 17.73 -14.64 15.43
N LEU A 259 16.91 -14.39 14.40
CA LEU A 259 16.84 -13.11 13.71
C LEU A 259 16.32 -11.99 14.63
N LEU A 260 15.31 -12.26 15.47
CA LEU A 260 14.79 -11.28 16.42
C LEU A 260 15.81 -10.88 17.50
N ASN A 261 16.79 -11.74 17.78
CA ASN A 261 17.90 -11.44 18.69
C ASN A 261 19.09 -10.74 18.00
N ASP A 262 19.18 -10.79 16.67
CA ASP A 262 20.18 -10.08 15.87
C ASP A 262 19.54 -8.91 15.13
N THR A 263 19.32 -7.82 15.86
CA THR A 263 18.66 -6.62 15.32
C THR A 263 19.43 -5.98 14.16
N ALA A 264 20.76 -6.16 14.09
CA ALA A 264 21.56 -5.63 12.98
C ALA A 264 21.24 -6.38 11.70
N ARG A 265 21.31 -7.72 11.74
CA ARG A 265 20.97 -8.55 10.59
C ARG A 265 19.49 -8.43 10.21
N LEU A 266 18.60 -8.34 11.20
CA LEU A 266 17.18 -8.14 10.95
C LEU A 266 16.90 -6.81 10.28
N THR A 267 17.58 -5.73 10.67
CA THR A 267 17.45 -4.40 10.03
C THR A 267 17.84 -4.49 8.55
N GLU A 268 18.94 -5.17 8.21
CA GLU A 268 19.34 -5.37 6.82
C GLU A 268 18.26 -6.10 6.01
N ILE A 269 17.73 -7.19 6.56
CA ILE A 269 16.66 -7.98 5.93
C ILE A 269 15.41 -7.10 5.73
N LEU A 270 14.97 -6.37 6.75
CA LEU A 270 13.78 -5.53 6.64
C LEU A 270 13.96 -4.41 5.61
N LEU A 271 15.13 -3.76 5.56
CA LEU A 271 15.42 -2.75 4.53
C LEU A 271 15.43 -3.34 3.11
N TYR A 272 15.69 -4.64 2.96
CA TYR A 272 15.62 -5.32 1.66
C TYR A 272 14.18 -5.55 1.19
N HIS A 273 13.19 -5.42 2.08
CA HIS A 273 11.76 -5.47 1.76
C HIS A 273 11.18 -4.09 1.42
N VAL A 274 11.96 -3.01 1.53
CA VAL A 274 11.47 -1.64 1.35
C VAL A 274 12.11 -0.99 0.13
N VAL A 275 11.28 -0.39 -0.71
CA VAL A 275 11.66 0.40 -1.88
C VAL A 275 11.12 1.83 -1.69
N SER A 276 11.88 2.84 -2.13
CA SER A 276 11.41 4.23 -2.11
C SER A 276 10.34 4.49 -3.18
N GLY A 277 9.33 5.29 -2.86
CA GLY A 277 8.22 5.59 -3.75
C GLY A 277 6.97 4.75 -3.47
N SER A 278 5.82 5.20 -3.95
CA SER A 278 4.57 4.41 -3.96
C SER A 278 4.45 3.72 -5.30
N LEU A 279 4.76 2.43 -5.35
CA LEU A 279 4.62 1.58 -6.53
C LEU A 279 3.36 0.75 -6.36
N LEU A 280 2.34 1.03 -7.17
CA LEU A 280 1.17 0.17 -7.27
C LEU A 280 1.48 -1.02 -8.16
N ARG A 281 0.60 -2.02 -8.16
CA ARG A 281 0.68 -3.20 -9.02
C ARG A 281 0.86 -2.83 -10.49
N GLU A 282 0.21 -1.75 -10.90
CA GLU A 282 0.23 -1.20 -12.26
C GLU A 282 1.62 -0.66 -12.65
N ASP A 283 2.43 -0.28 -11.67
CA ASP A 283 3.81 0.21 -11.86
C ASP A 283 4.83 -0.93 -11.94
N LEU A 284 4.44 -2.16 -11.55
CA LEU A 284 5.30 -3.33 -11.58
C LEU A 284 5.30 -3.96 -12.98
N SER A 285 6.43 -3.83 -13.68
CA SER A 285 6.65 -4.41 -15.02
C SER A 285 7.62 -5.59 -14.99
N ASP A 286 7.44 -6.55 -15.89
CA ASP A 286 8.29 -7.74 -15.99
C ASP A 286 9.75 -7.37 -16.33
N GLY A 287 10.70 -7.98 -15.63
CA GLY A 287 12.13 -7.69 -15.74
C GLY A 287 12.59 -6.39 -15.09
N THR A 288 11.72 -5.69 -14.36
CA THR A 288 12.09 -4.45 -13.67
C THR A 288 12.95 -4.75 -12.45
N MET A 289 14.05 -4.02 -12.29
CA MET A 289 14.90 -4.07 -11.09
C MET A 289 14.51 -2.92 -10.14
N LEU A 290 13.95 -3.25 -8.98
CA LEU A 290 13.58 -2.29 -7.95
C LEU A 290 14.74 -2.10 -6.98
N THR A 291 15.22 -0.88 -6.80
CA THR A 291 16.28 -0.59 -5.82
C THR A 291 15.71 -0.50 -4.41
N THR A 292 16.17 -1.38 -3.52
CA THR A 292 15.76 -1.43 -2.11
C THR A 292 16.54 -0.43 -1.27
N LEU A 293 16.07 -0.20 -0.05
CA LEU A 293 16.79 0.57 0.96
C LEU A 293 17.96 -0.20 1.62
N ASN A 294 18.17 -1.46 1.27
CA ASN A 294 19.31 -2.26 1.72
C ASN A 294 20.54 -2.02 0.83
N ASN A 295 21.27 -0.93 1.08
CA ASN A 295 22.55 -0.62 0.43
C ASN A 295 22.53 -0.66 -1.11
N GLY A 296 21.39 -0.36 -1.73
CA GLY A 296 21.22 -0.37 -3.19
C GLY A 296 21.03 -1.76 -3.81
N ASN A 297 20.90 -2.82 -3.01
CA ASN A 297 20.49 -4.13 -3.50
C ASN A 297 19.14 -4.04 -4.21
N THR A 298 18.94 -4.89 -5.21
CA THR A 298 17.76 -4.84 -6.07
C THR A 298 16.88 -6.07 -5.93
N LEU A 299 15.59 -5.88 -6.24
CA LEU A 299 14.60 -6.94 -6.40
C LEU A 299 14.20 -7.00 -7.87
N GLU A 300 14.28 -8.17 -8.49
CA GLU A 300 13.77 -8.36 -9.84
C GLU A 300 12.29 -8.70 -9.80
N VAL A 301 11.48 -7.99 -10.58
CA VAL A 301 10.06 -8.29 -10.79
C VAL A 301 9.92 -9.29 -11.92
N ASN A 302 9.34 -10.46 -11.64
CA ASN A 302 9.05 -11.48 -12.64
C ASN A 302 7.54 -11.71 -12.75
N ILE A 303 6.99 -11.57 -13.95
CA ILE A 303 5.57 -11.71 -14.23
C ILE A 303 5.34 -12.93 -15.11
N TYR A 304 4.72 -13.96 -14.54
CA TYR A 304 4.40 -15.19 -15.25
C TYR A 304 2.90 -15.33 -15.49
N GLY A 305 2.54 -15.80 -16.69
CA GLY A 305 1.18 -16.22 -17.01
C GLY A 305 0.62 -15.63 -18.30
N PHE A 306 -0.64 -15.95 -18.58
CA PHE A 306 -1.35 -15.45 -19.77
C PHE A 306 -2.80 -15.12 -19.41
N TRP A 307 -3.29 -14.00 -19.95
CA TRP A 307 -4.67 -13.52 -19.87
C TRP A 307 -5.21 -13.30 -18.45
N PHE A 308 -5.94 -14.27 -17.89
CA PHE A 308 -6.59 -14.15 -16.56
C PHE A 308 -5.77 -14.79 -15.43
N TRP A 309 -4.62 -15.38 -15.72
CA TRP A 309 -3.78 -16.07 -14.74
C TRP A 309 -2.38 -15.48 -14.70
N VAL A 310 -2.29 -14.20 -14.36
CA VAL A 310 -1.04 -13.47 -14.20
C VAL A 310 -0.60 -13.52 -12.73
N ARG A 311 0.69 -13.78 -12.49
CA ARG A 311 1.29 -13.77 -11.15
C ARG A 311 2.59 -12.99 -11.16
N TYR A 312 2.83 -12.30 -10.06
CA TYR A 312 4.02 -11.51 -9.85
C TYR A 312 4.89 -12.20 -8.80
N PHE A 313 6.17 -12.25 -9.09
CA PHE A 313 7.20 -12.77 -8.23
C PHE A 313 8.30 -11.74 -8.09
N LEU A 314 8.98 -11.79 -6.95
CA LEU A 314 10.23 -11.10 -6.68
C LEU A 314 11.34 -12.15 -6.68
N ASN A 315 12.46 -11.85 -7.34
CA ASN A 315 13.63 -12.71 -7.45
C ASN A 315 13.28 -14.14 -7.93
N GLY A 316 12.29 -14.26 -8.81
CA GLY A 316 11.85 -15.51 -9.43
C GLY A 316 10.97 -16.43 -8.58
N ASP A 317 11.03 -16.36 -7.25
CA ASP A 317 10.44 -17.39 -6.38
C ASP A 317 9.50 -16.88 -5.26
N THR A 318 9.53 -15.57 -4.99
CA THR A 318 8.76 -14.94 -3.91
C THR A 318 7.50 -14.30 -4.48
N ARG A 319 6.36 -14.93 -4.28
CA ARG A 319 5.08 -14.50 -4.87
C ARG A 319 4.46 -13.33 -4.10
N ILE A 320 4.09 -12.29 -4.83
CA ILE A 320 3.16 -11.25 -4.36
C ILE A 320 1.74 -11.77 -4.54
N PHE A 321 0.95 -11.82 -3.47
CA PHE A 321 -0.43 -12.35 -3.52
C PHE A 321 -1.50 -11.35 -3.08
N ASP A 322 -1.12 -10.22 -2.51
CA ASP A 322 -2.00 -9.13 -2.10
C ASP A 322 -1.36 -7.82 -2.52
N PHE A 323 -2.12 -6.94 -3.17
CA PHE A 323 -1.58 -5.74 -3.83
C PHE A 323 -2.31 -4.49 -3.40
N ASN A 324 -1.64 -3.35 -3.53
CA ASN A 324 -2.24 -2.02 -3.44
C ASN A 324 -2.93 -1.77 -2.08
N ASN A 325 -2.32 -2.22 -0.99
CA ASN A 325 -2.74 -1.80 0.34
C ASN A 325 -2.15 -0.40 0.59
N GLU A 326 -2.89 0.63 0.20
CA GLU A 326 -2.45 2.03 0.20
C GLU A 326 -2.50 2.64 1.61
N ALA A 327 -1.42 3.32 1.98
CA ALA A 327 -1.23 4.07 3.22
C ALA A 327 -0.93 5.55 2.91
N THR A 328 -1.03 6.42 3.92
CA THR A 328 -0.71 7.85 3.73
C THR A 328 0.75 8.13 3.35
N ASN A 329 1.67 7.25 3.73
CA ASN A 329 3.09 7.38 3.43
C ASN A 329 3.64 6.21 2.61
N GLY A 330 2.79 5.49 1.85
CA GLY A 330 3.27 4.42 1.01
C GLY A 330 2.22 3.38 0.58
N VAL A 331 2.71 2.22 0.16
CA VAL A 331 1.90 1.07 -0.27
C VAL A 331 2.50 -0.21 0.31
N VAL A 332 1.65 -1.14 0.71
CA VAL A 332 2.03 -2.48 1.17
C VAL A 332 1.56 -3.55 0.18
N HIS A 333 2.47 -4.43 -0.23
CA HIS A 333 2.18 -5.63 -1.02
C HIS A 333 2.55 -6.86 -0.21
N LEU A 334 1.64 -7.81 -0.01
CA LEU A 334 1.96 -8.99 0.79
C LEU A 334 2.63 -10.07 -0.04
N ILE A 335 3.69 -10.64 0.52
CA ILE A 335 4.49 -11.69 -0.09
C ILE A 335 4.50 -12.97 0.74
N ASN A 336 4.72 -14.11 0.08
CA ASN A 336 4.66 -15.42 0.72
C ASN A 336 6.00 -15.94 1.24
N LYS A 337 7.10 -15.21 1.05
CA LYS A 337 8.43 -15.56 1.57
C LYS A 337 9.11 -14.32 2.12
N VAL A 338 9.98 -14.52 3.12
CA VAL A 338 10.88 -13.46 3.57
C VAL A 338 12.01 -13.31 2.54
N LEU A 339 12.18 -12.10 2.02
CA LEU A 339 13.27 -11.74 1.10
C LEU A 339 14.58 -11.68 1.90
N ILE A 340 15.55 -12.51 1.52
CA ILE A 340 16.87 -12.51 2.12
C ILE A 340 17.82 -11.76 1.19
N PRO A 341 18.50 -10.69 1.66
CA PRO A 341 19.43 -9.96 0.83
C PRO A 341 20.58 -10.88 0.40
N PRO A 342 21.08 -10.72 -0.83
CA PRO A 342 22.27 -11.46 -1.28
C PRO A 342 23.44 -11.17 -0.34
N SER A 343 24.28 -12.17 -0.09
CA SER A 343 25.40 -12.09 0.85
C SER A 343 26.70 -11.77 0.11
N ASP A 344 27.65 -11.11 0.79
CA ASP A 344 28.99 -10.93 0.26
C ASP A 344 29.80 -12.24 0.34
N ILE A 345 30.98 -12.25 -0.29
CA ILE A 345 31.85 -13.43 -0.36
C ILE A 345 32.19 -14.00 1.03
N VAL A 346 32.46 -13.13 2.01
CA VAL A 346 32.86 -13.57 3.35
C VAL A 346 31.67 -14.19 4.08
N ALA A 347 30.51 -13.54 4.03
CA ALA A 347 29.29 -14.06 4.64
C ALA A 347 28.86 -15.40 4.02
N ILE A 348 29.06 -15.60 2.71
CA ILE A 348 28.86 -16.90 2.08
C ILE A 348 29.87 -17.92 2.62
N ALA A 349 31.16 -17.55 2.70
CA ALA A 349 32.19 -18.46 3.21
C ALA A 349 31.89 -18.97 4.64
N GLU A 350 31.34 -18.14 5.50
CA GLU A 350 30.94 -18.48 6.88
C GLU A 350 29.81 -19.51 6.96
N THR A 351 28.92 -19.54 5.96
CA THR A 351 27.72 -20.39 5.97
C THR A 351 27.83 -21.62 5.07
N SER A 352 28.75 -21.60 4.10
CA SER A 352 28.91 -22.65 3.08
C SER A 352 30.04 -23.65 3.33
N GLY A 353 30.49 -23.78 4.59
CA GLY A 353 31.47 -24.82 4.96
C GLY A 353 32.92 -24.51 4.62
N PHE A 354 33.30 -23.22 4.56
CA PHE A 354 34.67 -22.76 4.37
C PHE A 354 35.30 -22.31 5.71
N THR A 355 35.18 -23.12 6.76
CA THR A 355 35.51 -22.69 8.12
C THR A 355 37.00 -22.37 8.30
N SER A 356 37.87 -23.15 7.66
CA SER A 356 39.33 -22.97 7.64
C SER A 356 39.73 -21.71 6.87
N LEU A 357 39.06 -21.43 5.75
CA LEU A 357 39.27 -20.21 4.98
C LEU A 357 38.89 -18.97 5.80
N VAL A 358 37.72 -18.99 6.44
CA VAL A 358 37.26 -17.90 7.31
C VAL A 358 38.24 -17.68 8.47
N ALA A 359 38.72 -18.76 9.11
CA ALA A 359 39.73 -18.66 10.16
C ALA A 359 41.03 -18.03 9.65
N ALA A 360 41.47 -18.38 8.43
CA ALA A 360 42.66 -17.82 7.80
C ALA A 360 42.48 -16.33 7.42
N LEU A 361 41.32 -15.94 6.91
CA LEU A 361 40.98 -14.54 6.62
C LEU A 361 41.00 -13.68 7.88
N ASN A 362 40.42 -14.19 8.97
CA ASN A 362 40.41 -13.52 10.27
C ASN A 362 41.83 -13.40 10.86
N ALA A 363 42.66 -14.45 10.77
CA ALA A 363 44.04 -14.43 11.23
C ALA A 363 44.92 -13.41 10.48
N THR A 364 44.55 -13.07 9.24
CA THR A 364 45.30 -12.17 8.36
C THR A 364 44.70 -10.77 8.25
N ASN A 365 43.54 -10.51 8.87
CA ASN A 365 42.77 -9.28 8.72
C ASN A 365 42.40 -8.93 7.26
N LEU A 366 42.24 -9.94 6.40
CA LEU A 366 41.81 -9.74 5.01
C LEU A 366 40.29 -9.69 4.83
N THR A 367 39.54 -10.01 5.88
CA THR A 367 38.07 -10.04 5.91
C THR A 367 37.46 -8.75 5.34
N SER A 368 37.86 -7.58 5.86
CA SER A 368 37.32 -6.29 5.40
C SER A 368 37.70 -5.94 3.96
N ALA A 369 38.84 -6.47 3.45
CA ALA A 369 39.24 -6.24 2.07
C ALA A 369 38.34 -7.04 1.11
N LEU A 370 38.03 -8.30 1.45
CA LEU A 370 37.13 -9.15 0.69
C LEU A 370 35.65 -8.81 0.86
N GLN A 371 35.27 -8.04 1.89
CA GLN A 371 33.95 -7.41 2.01
C GLN A 371 33.83 -6.08 1.24
N GLY A 372 34.92 -5.61 0.63
CA GLY A 372 34.94 -4.38 -0.16
C GLY A 372 34.09 -4.46 -1.43
N THR A 373 34.04 -3.37 -2.19
CA THR A 373 33.11 -3.15 -3.32
C THR A 373 33.30 -4.06 -4.54
N GLY A 374 34.27 -4.97 -4.55
CA GLY A 374 34.46 -5.94 -5.63
C GLY A 374 34.53 -5.32 -7.04
N PRO A 375 34.22 -6.11 -8.10
CA PRO A 375 33.95 -7.55 -8.05
C PRO A 375 35.22 -8.37 -7.83
N PHE A 376 35.12 -9.45 -7.05
CA PHE A 376 36.19 -10.42 -6.83
C PHE A 376 35.80 -11.82 -7.35
N THR A 377 36.76 -12.56 -7.85
CA THR A 377 36.64 -14.00 -8.07
C THR A 377 37.51 -14.69 -7.04
N VAL A 378 36.91 -15.48 -6.15
CA VAL A 378 37.64 -16.20 -5.10
C VAL A 378 37.61 -17.69 -5.39
N PHE A 379 38.79 -18.25 -5.64
CA PHE A 379 38.96 -19.70 -5.67
C PHE A 379 39.06 -20.18 -4.21
N ALA A 380 37.96 -20.60 -3.61
CA ALA A 380 37.88 -20.91 -2.19
C ALA A 380 38.24 -22.38 -1.91
N PRO A 381 39.38 -22.67 -1.26
CA PRO A 381 39.70 -24.05 -0.89
C PRO A 381 38.76 -24.54 0.21
N THR A 382 38.27 -25.76 0.06
CA THR A 382 37.42 -26.42 1.06
C THR A 382 38.17 -26.74 2.35
N ASP A 383 37.44 -27.07 3.41
CA ASP A 383 38.06 -27.53 4.66
C ASP A 383 38.90 -28.80 4.47
N ASP A 384 38.51 -29.68 3.55
CA ASP A 384 39.29 -30.87 3.18
C ASP A 384 40.58 -30.50 2.42
N ALA A 385 40.55 -29.46 1.58
CA ALA A 385 41.73 -28.92 0.91
C ALA A 385 42.75 -28.38 1.94
N PHE A 386 42.29 -27.64 2.95
CA PHE A 386 43.15 -27.19 4.06
C PHE A 386 43.68 -28.36 4.88
N ALA A 387 42.84 -29.34 5.20
CA ALA A 387 43.25 -30.53 5.96
C ALA A 387 44.35 -31.33 5.24
N SER A 388 44.32 -31.36 3.91
CA SER A 388 45.29 -32.06 3.06
C SER A 388 46.70 -31.48 3.12
N LEU A 389 46.87 -30.20 3.54
CA LEU A 389 48.19 -29.60 3.79
C LEU A 389 48.92 -30.22 5.00
N GLY A 390 48.17 -30.85 5.91
CA GLY A 390 48.69 -31.42 7.14
C GLY A 390 48.88 -30.38 8.26
N THR A 391 48.75 -30.84 9.51
CA THR A 391 48.71 -29.97 10.70
C THR A 391 49.99 -29.15 10.89
N ALA A 392 51.17 -29.72 10.60
CA ALA A 392 52.45 -29.02 10.76
C ALA A 392 52.58 -27.82 9.79
N THR A 393 52.08 -27.97 8.57
CA THR A 393 52.06 -26.90 7.57
C THR A 393 51.08 -25.81 7.98
N LEU A 394 49.86 -26.20 8.39
CA LEU A 394 48.85 -25.26 8.88
C LEU A 394 49.38 -24.47 10.08
N ASP A 395 49.99 -25.11 11.07
CA ASP A 395 50.58 -24.43 12.23
C ASP A 395 51.64 -23.40 11.81
N THR A 396 52.45 -23.73 10.80
CA THR A 396 53.47 -22.82 10.25
C THR A 396 52.83 -21.61 9.55
N LEU A 397 51.77 -21.85 8.77
CA LEU A 397 51.03 -20.79 8.07
C LEU A 397 50.32 -19.85 9.04
N PHE A 398 49.62 -20.39 10.04
CA PHE A 398 48.93 -19.59 11.06
C PHE A 398 49.91 -18.86 11.99
N ALA A 399 51.13 -19.37 12.18
CA ALA A 399 52.20 -18.66 12.89
C ALA A 399 52.83 -17.52 12.06
N ASN A 400 52.60 -17.46 10.75
CA ASN A 400 53.16 -16.45 9.86
C ASN A 400 52.08 -15.73 9.02
N PRO A 401 51.38 -14.74 9.61
CA PRO A 401 50.29 -14.03 8.92
C PRO A 401 50.70 -13.39 7.60
N SER A 402 51.93 -12.90 7.45
CA SER A 402 52.41 -12.29 6.19
C SER A 402 52.55 -13.30 5.06
N LEU A 403 52.92 -14.55 5.38
CA LEU A 403 52.97 -15.64 4.40
C LEU A 403 51.55 -16.09 4.05
N LEU A 404 50.70 -16.28 5.06
CA LEU A 404 49.30 -16.67 4.88
C LEU A 404 48.52 -15.64 4.06
N SER A 405 48.72 -14.33 4.29
CA SER A 405 48.10 -13.28 3.48
C SER A 405 48.47 -13.38 1.99
N GLN A 406 49.73 -13.69 1.66
CA GLN A 406 50.14 -13.84 0.26
C GLN A 406 49.46 -15.06 -0.38
N ILE A 407 49.36 -16.17 0.35
CA ILE A 407 48.64 -17.36 -0.12
C ILE A 407 47.17 -17.04 -0.35
N LEU A 408 46.50 -16.38 0.60
CA LEU A 408 45.09 -16.02 0.46
C LEU A 408 44.85 -15.05 -0.71
N LEU A 409 45.70 -14.03 -0.88
CA LEU A 409 45.61 -13.09 -2.01
C LEU A 409 45.89 -13.76 -3.37
N TYR A 410 46.60 -14.89 -3.40
CA TYR A 410 46.77 -15.68 -4.61
C TYR A 410 45.49 -16.40 -5.03
N HIS A 411 44.57 -16.67 -4.10
CA HIS A 411 43.26 -17.25 -4.41
C HIS A 411 42.24 -16.22 -4.93
N VAL A 412 42.58 -14.93 -4.90
CA VAL A 412 41.67 -13.84 -5.26
C VAL A 412 42.11 -13.22 -6.58
N VAL A 413 41.16 -13.09 -7.49
CA VAL A 413 41.30 -12.42 -8.78
C VAL A 413 40.32 -11.24 -8.82
N SER A 414 40.72 -10.16 -9.50
CA SER A 414 39.82 -9.03 -9.76
C SER A 414 38.89 -9.32 -10.95
N GLY A 415 37.60 -9.08 -10.78
CA GLY A 415 36.56 -9.39 -11.78
C GLY A 415 35.52 -10.40 -11.26
N ASP A 416 34.32 -10.39 -11.85
CA ASP A 416 33.31 -11.45 -11.70
C ASP A 416 33.50 -12.42 -12.87
N ILE A 417 34.32 -13.46 -12.68
CA ILE A 417 34.63 -14.47 -13.71
C ILE A 417 33.81 -15.71 -13.38
N ARG A 418 32.72 -15.93 -14.12
CA ARG A 418 31.86 -17.10 -13.94
C ARG A 418 32.37 -18.30 -14.72
N GLU A 419 31.80 -19.47 -14.49
CA GLU A 419 32.17 -20.71 -15.20
C GLU A 419 32.07 -20.53 -16.71
N SER A 420 31.05 -19.80 -17.18
CA SER A 420 30.88 -19.47 -18.59
C SER A 420 31.99 -18.59 -19.19
N ASP A 421 32.66 -17.80 -18.35
CA ASP A 421 33.73 -16.87 -18.74
C ASP A 421 35.12 -17.51 -18.62
N LEU A 422 35.24 -18.68 -17.96
CA LEU A 422 36.49 -19.41 -17.84
C LEU A 422 37.03 -19.79 -19.22
N SER A 423 38.31 -19.50 -19.44
CA SER A 423 39.04 -19.87 -20.64
C SER A 423 40.47 -20.28 -20.28
N SER A 424 41.07 -21.14 -21.11
CA SER A 424 42.46 -21.57 -20.88
C SER A 424 43.41 -20.38 -21.02
N GLY A 425 44.26 -20.16 -20.03
CA GLY A 425 45.19 -19.03 -19.99
C GLY A 425 45.59 -18.65 -18.57
N ASP A 426 46.41 -17.62 -18.46
CA ASP A 426 46.85 -17.10 -17.17
C ASP A 426 45.94 -15.97 -16.70
N VAL A 427 45.61 -15.98 -15.41
CA VAL A 427 44.80 -14.96 -14.74
C VAL A 427 45.60 -14.35 -13.60
N ASN A 428 45.69 -13.02 -13.57
CA ASN A 428 46.45 -12.31 -12.55
C ASN A 428 45.70 -12.28 -11.22
N THR A 429 46.37 -12.72 -10.16
CA THR A 429 45.84 -12.70 -8.80
C THR A 429 46.17 -11.38 -8.11
N LEU A 430 45.55 -11.12 -6.95
CA LEU A 430 45.87 -9.96 -6.11
C LEU A 430 47.26 -10.07 -5.46
N GLN A 431 47.87 -11.26 -5.44
CA GLN A 431 49.26 -11.46 -5.03
C GLN A 431 50.27 -11.13 -6.16
N ASN A 432 49.79 -10.94 -7.40
CA ASN A 432 50.51 -10.61 -8.65
C ASN A 432 51.13 -11.79 -9.42
N GLU A 433 51.29 -12.97 -8.82
CA GLU A 433 51.61 -14.18 -9.60
C GLU A 433 50.36 -14.70 -10.31
N PRO A 434 50.45 -15.23 -11.54
CA PRO A 434 49.29 -15.74 -12.26
C PRO A 434 48.87 -17.12 -11.75
N ILE A 435 47.56 -17.40 -11.81
CA ILE A 435 47.02 -18.77 -11.82
C ILE A 435 46.83 -19.18 -13.28
N THR A 436 47.31 -20.37 -13.63
CA THR A 436 47.07 -20.93 -14.97
C THR A 436 45.79 -21.76 -14.97
N ILE A 437 44.80 -21.31 -15.73
CA ILE A 437 43.58 -22.07 -16.02
C ILE A 437 43.86 -22.94 -17.23
N SER A 438 43.62 -24.25 -17.09
CA SER A 438 43.84 -25.21 -18.16
C SER A 438 42.63 -26.11 -18.36
N ARG A 439 42.37 -26.50 -19.61
CA ARG A 439 41.33 -27.45 -19.96
C ARG A 439 41.87 -28.49 -20.92
N ARG A 440 41.77 -29.77 -20.57
CA ARG A 440 42.19 -30.87 -21.45
C ARG A 440 41.07 -31.23 -22.41
N CYS A 441 41.26 -30.95 -23.70
CA CYS A 441 40.34 -31.34 -24.76
C CYS A 441 40.90 -32.51 -25.57
N PHE A 442 40.10 -33.57 -25.69
CA PHE A 442 40.33 -34.66 -26.64
C PHE A 442 39.22 -34.66 -27.69
N PHE A 443 39.55 -34.21 -28.90
CA PHE A 443 38.59 -33.95 -29.97
C PHE A 443 37.48 -32.98 -29.52
N LEU A 444 36.19 -33.35 -29.64
CA LEU A 444 35.05 -32.56 -29.19
C LEU A 444 34.74 -32.71 -27.68
N PHE A 445 35.48 -33.56 -26.96
CA PHE A 445 35.26 -33.80 -25.53
C PHE A 445 36.32 -33.08 -24.71
N CYS A 446 35.91 -32.05 -23.98
CA CYS A 446 36.78 -31.34 -23.08
C CYS A 446 36.45 -31.66 -21.62
N SER A 447 37.50 -31.87 -20.82
CA SER A 447 37.41 -32.06 -19.37
C SER A 447 36.94 -30.77 -18.69
N ARG A 448 36.69 -30.83 -17.38
CA ARG A 448 36.52 -29.62 -16.56
C ARG A 448 37.77 -28.75 -16.60
N TYR A 449 37.62 -27.46 -16.34
CA TYR A 449 38.76 -26.57 -16.12
C TYR A 449 39.52 -27.02 -14.86
N ARG A 450 40.82 -26.74 -14.83
CA ARG A 450 41.71 -26.99 -13.69
C ARG A 450 42.62 -25.80 -13.46
N LEU A 451 42.94 -25.53 -12.20
CA LEU A 451 43.89 -24.50 -11.81
C LEU A 451 45.28 -25.12 -11.60
N ASN A 452 46.31 -24.44 -12.09
CA ASN A 452 47.70 -24.87 -11.96
C ASN A 452 47.95 -26.34 -12.36
N SER A 453 47.23 -26.81 -13.38
CA SER A 453 47.24 -28.16 -13.98
C SER A 453 46.47 -29.27 -13.24
N ASP A 454 46.43 -29.23 -11.91
CA ASP A 454 45.97 -30.39 -11.11
C ASP A 454 44.79 -30.09 -10.18
N VAL A 455 44.58 -28.83 -9.77
CA VAL A 455 43.50 -28.46 -8.84
C VAL A 455 42.15 -28.43 -9.57
N GLU A 456 41.15 -29.10 -9.00
CA GLU A 456 39.81 -29.24 -9.56
C GLU A 456 38.80 -28.30 -8.89
N PHE A 457 37.75 -27.97 -9.63
CA PHE A 457 36.59 -27.26 -9.10
C PHE A 457 35.58 -28.25 -8.56
N GLU A 458 35.18 -28.07 -7.30
CA GLU A 458 34.09 -28.84 -6.70
C GLU A 458 32.72 -28.23 -7.04
N GLU A 459 32.59 -26.93 -6.80
CA GLU A 459 31.39 -26.13 -7.06
C GLU A 459 31.79 -24.80 -7.68
N THR A 460 31.07 -24.39 -8.73
CA THR A 460 31.31 -23.16 -9.49
C THR A 460 30.12 -22.23 -9.38
N ASP A 461 30.35 -20.94 -9.62
CA ASP A 461 29.31 -19.91 -9.70
C ASP A 461 28.48 -19.71 -8.42
N ILE A 462 29.14 -19.77 -7.27
CA ILE A 462 28.52 -19.35 -6.00
C ILE A 462 28.52 -17.81 -5.98
N VAL A 463 27.39 -17.21 -6.38
CA VAL A 463 27.25 -15.76 -6.58
C VAL A 463 27.15 -14.99 -5.26
N ALA A 464 27.95 -13.93 -5.14
CA ALA A 464 27.97 -12.99 -4.03
C ALA A 464 27.64 -11.56 -4.50
N THR A 465 27.32 -10.65 -3.58
CA THR A 465 27.07 -9.23 -3.91
C THR A 465 28.30 -8.52 -4.48
N ASN A 466 29.48 -8.93 -4.06
CA ASN A 466 30.75 -8.33 -4.44
C ASN A 466 31.65 -9.28 -5.24
N GLY A 467 31.08 -10.30 -5.89
CA GLY A 467 31.83 -11.19 -6.76
C GLY A 467 31.27 -12.62 -6.86
N VAL A 468 32.15 -13.58 -7.08
CA VAL A 468 31.82 -15.00 -7.24
C VAL A 468 32.85 -15.87 -6.53
N ILE A 469 32.38 -16.98 -5.95
CA ILE A 469 33.21 -18.01 -5.35
C ILE A 469 33.19 -19.26 -6.25
N HIS A 470 34.36 -19.82 -6.45
CA HIS A 470 34.53 -21.16 -7.02
C HIS A 470 35.23 -22.04 -5.98
N SER A 471 34.57 -23.07 -5.51
CA SER A 471 35.13 -24.03 -4.56
C SER A 471 36.18 -24.92 -5.22
N ILE A 472 37.31 -25.13 -4.57
CA ILE A 472 38.43 -25.94 -5.08
C ILE A 472 38.89 -26.98 -4.04
N ASP A 473 39.44 -28.08 -4.55
CA ASP A 473 39.84 -29.26 -3.76
C ASP A 473 41.25 -29.19 -3.16
N GLU A 474 42.06 -28.20 -3.55
CA GLU A 474 43.41 -27.97 -3.03
C GLU A 474 43.71 -26.50 -2.75
N VAL A 475 44.57 -26.22 -1.76
CA VAL A 475 45.05 -24.86 -1.49
C VAL A 475 46.11 -24.46 -2.52
N LEU A 476 45.86 -23.38 -3.26
CA LEU A 476 46.78 -22.82 -4.24
C LEU A 476 47.97 -22.15 -3.55
N ILE A 477 49.17 -22.63 -3.86
CA ILE A 477 50.42 -22.08 -3.35
C ILE A 477 51.11 -21.30 -4.48
N PRO A 478 51.47 -20.02 -4.28
CA PRO A 478 52.27 -19.27 -5.25
C PRO A 478 53.59 -19.99 -5.55
N PRO A 479 53.99 -20.12 -6.82
CA PRO A 479 55.25 -20.77 -7.19
C PRO A 479 56.48 -20.23 -6.45
N SER A 480 56.52 -18.93 -6.15
CA SER A 480 57.61 -18.30 -5.41
C SER A 480 57.70 -18.74 -3.93
N LEU A 481 56.60 -19.24 -3.36
CA LEU A 481 56.48 -19.56 -1.93
C LEU A 481 56.61 -21.05 -1.62
N VAL A 482 56.64 -21.94 -2.62
CA VAL A 482 56.71 -23.41 -2.44
C VAL A 482 57.88 -23.85 -1.54
N GLY A 483 59.02 -23.15 -1.57
CA GLY A 483 60.17 -23.47 -0.71
C GLY A 483 60.15 -22.85 0.69
N SER A 484 59.12 -22.06 1.02
CA SER A 484 58.96 -21.33 2.29
C SER A 484 57.94 -21.99 3.24
N ILE A 485 57.37 -23.11 2.81
CA ILE A 485 56.35 -23.95 3.47
C ILE A 485 56.89 -25.37 3.49
#